data_AF-A0A1V9VYE0-F1
#
_entry.id   AF-A0A1V9VYE0-F1
#
_cell.length_a   1.000
_cell.length_b   1.000
_cell.length_c   1.000
_cell.angle_alpha   90.00
_cell.angle_beta   90.00
_cell.angle_gamma   90.00
#
_symmetry.space_group_name_H-M   'P 1'
#
loop_
_entity.id
_entity.type
_entity.pdbx_description
1 polymer ?
#
loop_
_entity_poly.entity_id
_entity_poly.type
_entity_poly.pdbx_seq_one_letter_code
_entity_poly.pdbx_strand_id
1 'polypeptide(L)'
;MFFISLIIIIVVILTSQREWGETSFIENTIVYYIGSFSFLDVVLDTSYFNQELTPLFGMGIFGFVVNLLIAPFTFLLGIPYNGSDFLITQVTATPRYISPTQSYNAMTTMLYPFLRDMGYLGILFGTAFLSWFVSFSEKMLSKTKEIRFLCLYVYLAFFLFDSVMSYQLLLPSSGITLVLLFLFINSKGHPDKI
;
A
#
# COMPACT_ATOMS: atom_id res chain seq x y z
N MET A 1 20.62 -16.57 -14.41
CA MET A 1 20.29 -15.61 -15.49
C MET A 1 19.12 -16.07 -16.35
N PHE A 2 19.14 -17.26 -16.95
CA PHE A 2 18.01 -17.79 -17.75
C PHE A 2 16.64 -17.71 -17.04
N PHE A 3 16.58 -18.07 -15.76
CA PHE A 3 15.34 -18.02 -14.98
C PHE A 3 14.81 -16.59 -14.77
N ILE A 4 15.70 -15.61 -14.59
CA ILE A 4 15.35 -14.19 -14.47
C ILE A 4 14.81 -13.68 -15.80
N SER A 5 15.48 -14.02 -16.90
CA SER A 5 15.01 -13.68 -18.26
C SER A 5 13.66 -14.30 -18.57
N LEU A 6 13.41 -15.55 -18.16
CA LEU A 6 12.12 -16.23 -18.30
C LEU A 6 11.01 -15.52 -17.52
N ILE A 7 11.28 -15.13 -16.27
CA ILE A 7 10.33 -14.37 -15.45
C ILE A 7 10.01 -13.03 -16.11
N ILE A 8 11.02 -12.31 -16.62
CA ILE A 8 10.82 -11.03 -17.31
C ILE A 8 9.93 -11.24 -18.55
N ILE A 9 10.18 -12.27 -19.35
CA ILE A 9 9.37 -12.57 -20.55
C ILE A 9 7.92 -12.92 -20.16
N ILE A 10 7.72 -13.72 -19.12
CA ILE A 10 6.38 -14.07 -18.63
C ILE A 10 5.64 -12.82 -18.15
N VAL A 11 6.30 -11.95 -17.39
CA VAL A 11 5.69 -10.68 -16.95
C VAL A 11 5.29 -9.82 -18.14
N VAL A 12 6.16 -9.67 -19.15
CA VAL A 12 5.85 -8.91 -20.37
C VAL A 12 4.64 -9.50 -21.10
N ILE A 13 4.56 -10.82 -21.26
CA ILE A 13 3.42 -11.50 -21.92
C ILE A 13 2.13 -11.31 -21.12
N LEU A 14 2.17 -11.47 -19.79
CA LEU A 14 1.00 -11.29 -18.94
C LEU A 14 0.53 -9.83 -18.91
N THR A 15 1.46 -8.88 -18.94
CA THR A 15 1.16 -7.45 -19.04
C THR A 15 0.61 -7.09 -20.42
N SER A 16 1.11 -7.70 -21.51
CA SER A 16 0.56 -7.47 -22.86
C SER A 16 -0.81 -8.10 -23.05
N GLN A 17 -1.14 -9.18 -22.36
CA GLN A 17 -2.46 -9.81 -22.39
C GLN A 17 -3.51 -9.10 -21.52
N ARG A 18 -3.08 -8.23 -20.59
CA ARG A 18 -3.95 -7.24 -19.95
C ARG A 18 -4.21 -6.09 -20.94
N GLU A 19 -4.83 -6.39 -22.08
CA GLU A 19 -5.23 -5.36 -23.02
C GLU A 19 -6.42 -4.59 -22.44
N TRP A 20 -6.13 -3.42 -21.88
CA TRP A 20 -7.10 -2.36 -21.64
C TRP A 20 -7.39 -1.63 -22.96
N GLY A 21 -7.86 -2.36 -23.99
CA GLY A 21 -8.07 -1.84 -25.34
C GLY A 21 -6.79 -1.81 -26.22
N GLU A 22 -6.88 -1.15 -27.38
CA GLU A 22 -5.80 -1.00 -28.39
C GLU A 22 -4.65 -0.07 -27.94
N THR A 23 -4.26 -0.10 -26.66
CA THR A 23 -3.22 0.77 -26.11
C THR A 23 -1.84 0.12 -26.17
N SER A 24 -0.81 0.92 -26.45
CA SER A 24 0.57 0.42 -26.51
C SER A 24 1.10 -0.01 -25.12
N PHE A 25 2.13 -0.87 -25.08
CA PHE A 25 2.75 -1.30 -23.80
C PHE A 25 3.22 -0.13 -22.92
N ILE A 26 3.80 0.90 -23.55
CA ILE A 26 4.27 2.11 -22.86
C ILE A 26 3.07 2.87 -22.27
N GLU A 27 2.00 3.01 -23.04
CA GLU A 27 0.78 3.67 -22.61
C GLU A 27 0.11 2.92 -21.45
N ASN A 28 0.03 1.60 -21.50
CA ASN A 28 -0.46 0.80 -20.37
C ASN A 28 0.38 1.00 -19.11
N THR A 29 1.71 1.07 -19.24
CA THR A 29 2.59 1.34 -18.10
C THR A 29 2.34 2.73 -17.51
N ILE A 30 2.21 3.75 -18.36
CA ILE A 30 1.91 5.13 -17.94
C ILE A 30 0.55 5.19 -17.26
N VAL A 31 -0.50 4.61 -17.86
CA VAL A 31 -1.85 4.57 -17.30
C VAL A 31 -1.86 3.83 -15.96
N TYR A 32 -1.09 2.75 -15.81
CA TYR A 32 -1.01 2.00 -14.56
C TYR A 32 -0.46 2.84 -13.39
N TYR A 33 0.68 3.52 -13.60
CA TYR A 33 1.33 4.30 -12.54
C TYR A 33 0.75 5.71 -12.35
N ILE A 34 0.41 6.41 -13.44
CA ILE A 34 -0.15 7.77 -13.39
C ILE A 34 -1.66 7.72 -13.10
N GLY A 35 -2.37 6.73 -13.61
CA GLY A 35 -3.82 6.61 -13.44
C GLY A 35 -4.26 6.49 -11.97
N SER A 36 -3.38 5.99 -11.09
CA SER A 36 -3.65 5.98 -9.64
C SER A 36 -3.71 7.39 -9.04
N PHE A 37 -2.96 8.36 -9.58
CA PHE A 37 -3.08 9.77 -9.21
C PHE A 37 -4.33 10.43 -9.83
N SER A 38 -4.68 10.09 -11.07
CA SER A 38 -5.96 10.54 -11.64
C SER A 38 -7.16 9.99 -10.87
N PHE A 39 -7.07 8.75 -10.37
CA PHE A 39 -8.07 8.17 -9.50
C PHE A 39 -8.16 8.90 -8.15
N LEU A 40 -7.04 9.37 -7.60
CA LEU A 40 -7.03 10.20 -6.40
C LEU A 40 -7.88 11.47 -6.61
N ASP A 41 -7.74 12.16 -7.74
CA ASP A 41 -8.53 13.36 -8.03
C ASP A 41 -10.04 13.06 -8.03
N VAL A 42 -10.45 11.95 -8.64
CA VAL A 42 -11.85 11.50 -8.67
C VAL A 42 -12.37 11.18 -7.27
N VAL A 43 -11.54 10.55 -6.42
CA VAL A 43 -11.93 10.16 -5.06
C VAL A 43 -11.98 11.37 -4.11
N LEU A 44 -11.19 12.41 -4.37
CA LEU A 44 -11.22 13.67 -3.62
C LEU A 44 -12.38 14.58 -4.01
N ASP A 45 -12.94 14.43 -5.20
CA ASP A 45 -14.12 15.18 -5.63
C ASP A 45 -15.37 14.71 -4.86
N THR A 46 -15.74 15.50 -3.85
CA THR A 46 -16.88 15.25 -2.96
C THR A 46 -18.22 15.20 -3.68
N SER A 47 -18.32 15.72 -4.91
CA SER A 47 -19.54 15.67 -5.71
C SER A 47 -19.96 14.24 -6.07
N TYR A 48 -19.02 13.29 -6.09
CA TYR A 48 -19.29 11.89 -6.42
C TYR A 48 -19.85 11.06 -5.26
N PHE A 49 -19.63 11.49 -4.01
CA PHE A 49 -19.88 10.64 -2.84
C PHE A 49 -21.07 11.08 -1.99
N ASN A 50 -21.60 12.31 -2.16
CA ASN A 50 -22.70 12.85 -1.34
C ASN A 50 -22.52 12.57 0.18
N GLN A 51 -21.27 12.45 0.62
CA GLN A 51 -20.92 11.99 1.95
C GLN A 51 -19.69 12.76 2.40
N GLU A 52 -19.77 13.39 3.57
CA GLU A 52 -18.62 14.06 4.16
C GLU A 52 -17.53 13.02 4.44
N LEU A 53 -16.34 13.24 3.87
CA LEU A 53 -15.19 12.40 4.12
C LEU A 53 -14.76 12.59 5.58
N THR A 54 -15.12 11.63 6.42
CA THR A 54 -14.77 11.66 7.85
C THR A 54 -13.24 11.62 8.05
N PRO A 55 -12.66 12.52 8.85
CA PRO A 55 -11.23 12.46 9.13
C PRO A 55 -10.88 11.16 9.86
N LEU A 56 -9.74 10.58 9.51
CA LEU A 56 -9.23 9.32 10.07
C LEU A 56 -8.25 9.54 11.23
N PHE A 57 -7.81 10.78 11.49
CA PHE A 57 -7.02 11.17 12.67
C PHE A 57 -5.80 10.28 12.99
N GLY A 58 -5.09 9.83 11.97
CA GLY A 58 -3.87 8.99 12.07
C GLY A 58 -4.14 7.51 11.83
N MET A 59 -5.40 7.07 11.77
CA MET A 59 -5.75 5.69 11.45
C MET A 59 -5.40 5.32 10.00
N GLY A 60 -5.28 6.31 9.10
CA GLY A 60 -4.80 6.10 7.74
C GLY A 60 -3.32 5.71 7.72
N ILE A 61 -2.45 6.53 8.32
CA ILE A 61 -1.00 6.31 8.39
C ILE A 61 -0.67 5.02 9.17
N PHE A 62 -1.29 4.81 10.32
CA PHE A 62 -1.00 3.70 11.24
C PHE A 62 -1.99 2.53 11.14
N GLY A 63 -2.67 2.37 10.00
CA GLY A 63 -3.71 1.35 9.80
C GLY A 63 -3.26 -0.07 10.17
N PHE A 64 -2.03 -0.45 9.84
CA PHE A 64 -1.46 -1.77 10.15
C PHE A 64 -1.41 -2.07 11.66
N VAL A 65 -1.36 -1.06 12.52
CA VAL A 65 -1.46 -1.22 13.98
C VAL A 65 -2.91 -1.10 14.42
N VAL A 66 -3.57 -0.02 14.03
CA VAL A 66 -4.91 0.31 14.53
C VAL A 66 -5.94 -0.74 14.09
N ASN A 67 -5.98 -1.08 12.81
CA ASN A 67 -6.92 -2.05 12.25
C ASN A 67 -6.63 -3.47 12.74
N LEU A 68 -5.35 -3.81 12.94
CA LEU A 68 -4.94 -5.07 13.56
C LEU A 68 -5.47 -5.20 14.99
N LEU A 69 -5.47 -4.13 15.77
CA LEU A 69 -6.02 -4.14 17.12
C LEU A 69 -7.54 -4.14 17.11
N ILE A 70 -8.18 -3.31 16.28
CA ILE A 70 -9.64 -3.16 16.23
C ILE A 70 -10.32 -4.45 15.77
N ALA A 71 -9.82 -5.10 14.71
CA ALA A 71 -10.45 -6.28 14.10
C ALA A 71 -10.83 -7.40 15.11
N PRO A 72 -9.92 -7.91 15.97
CA PRO A 72 -10.27 -8.93 16.95
C PRO A 72 -11.25 -8.41 18.01
N PHE A 73 -11.14 -7.16 18.48
CA PHE A 73 -12.09 -6.61 19.44
C PHE A 73 -13.50 -6.50 18.86
N THR A 74 -13.63 -6.06 17.61
CA THR A 74 -14.93 -5.95 16.94
C THR A 74 -15.58 -7.32 16.76
N PHE A 75 -14.77 -8.33 16.42
CA PHE A 75 -15.23 -9.71 16.30
C PHE A 75 -15.69 -10.28 17.64
N LEU A 76 -14.90 -10.10 18.71
CA LEU A 76 -15.20 -10.63 20.05
C LEU A 76 -16.42 -9.96 20.70
N LEU A 77 -16.61 -8.66 20.46
CA LEU A 77 -17.72 -7.88 21.03
C LEU A 77 -18.98 -7.88 20.15
N GLY A 78 -18.91 -8.46 18.95
CA GLY A 78 -20.03 -8.48 18.00
C GLY A 78 -20.46 -7.10 17.50
N ILE A 79 -19.55 -6.13 17.49
CA ILE A 79 -19.82 -4.76 17.01
C ILE A 79 -19.38 -4.61 15.55
N PRO A 80 -20.02 -3.71 14.76
CA PRO A 80 -19.64 -3.47 13.38
C PRO A 80 -18.18 -3.03 13.26
N TYR A 81 -17.45 -3.63 12.31
CA TYR A 81 -16.08 -3.24 12.02
C TYR A 81 -16.05 -1.83 11.41
N ASN A 82 -15.21 -0.97 11.97
CA ASN A 82 -15.06 0.42 11.54
C ASN A 82 -13.59 0.84 11.49
N GLY A 83 -12.75 -0.01 10.88
CA GLY A 83 -11.33 0.30 10.64
C GLY A 83 -11.14 1.28 9.48
N SER A 84 -9.96 1.89 9.42
CA SER A 84 -9.62 2.85 8.35
C SER A 84 -9.55 2.19 6.97
N ASP A 85 -9.16 0.92 6.90
CA ASP A 85 -9.19 0.11 5.68
C ASP A 85 -10.62 -0.06 5.15
N PHE A 86 -11.58 -0.33 6.04
CA PHE A 86 -12.99 -0.45 5.66
C PHE A 86 -13.58 0.89 5.20
N LEU A 87 -13.32 1.96 5.95
CA LEU A 87 -13.80 3.31 5.61
C LEU A 87 -13.28 3.79 4.26
N ILE A 88 -12.00 3.52 3.96
CA ILE A 88 -11.41 3.83 2.66
C ILE A 88 -12.03 2.95 1.58
N THR A 89 -12.14 1.64 1.83
CA THR A 89 -12.68 0.67 0.86
C THR A 89 -14.13 0.97 0.47
N GLN A 90 -14.97 1.47 1.38
CA GLN A 90 -16.34 1.89 1.05
C GLN A 90 -16.39 2.93 -0.07
N VAL A 91 -15.43 3.86 -0.08
CA VAL A 91 -15.32 4.92 -1.08
C VAL A 91 -14.68 4.38 -2.36
N THR A 92 -13.63 3.57 -2.22
CA THR A 92 -12.74 3.22 -3.33
C THR A 92 -13.12 1.94 -4.06
N ALA A 93 -13.95 1.07 -3.47
CA ALA A 93 -14.31 -0.22 -4.07
C ALA A 93 -15.18 -0.09 -5.33
N THR A 94 -15.90 1.04 -5.46
CA THR A 94 -16.77 1.29 -6.62
C THR A 94 -15.93 1.73 -7.82
N PRO A 95 -16.03 1.07 -8.99
CA PRO A 95 -15.35 1.51 -10.21
C PRO A 95 -15.73 2.94 -10.61
N ARG A 96 -14.72 3.75 -10.92
CA ARG A 96 -14.86 5.13 -11.42
C ARG A 96 -13.98 5.36 -12.63
N TYR A 97 -14.52 6.11 -13.58
CA TYR A 97 -13.79 6.48 -14.78
C TYR A 97 -12.70 7.49 -14.46
N ILE A 98 -11.46 7.15 -14.80
CA ILE A 98 -10.30 8.07 -14.77
C ILE A 98 -10.02 8.66 -16.15
N SER A 99 -10.62 8.08 -17.19
CA SER A 99 -10.63 8.58 -18.57
C SER A 99 -11.95 8.13 -19.24
N PRO A 100 -12.28 8.64 -20.44
CA PRO A 100 -13.50 8.25 -21.15
C PRO A 100 -13.63 6.73 -21.42
N THR A 101 -12.51 6.00 -21.42
CA THR A 101 -12.46 4.58 -21.77
C THR A 101 -12.00 3.68 -20.63
N GLN A 102 -11.46 4.24 -19.54
CA GLN A 102 -10.83 3.47 -18.45
C GLN A 102 -11.45 3.79 -17.10
N SER A 103 -11.77 2.73 -16.34
CA SER A 103 -12.28 2.83 -14.98
C SER A 103 -11.41 2.08 -13.99
N TYR A 104 -11.10 2.70 -12.85
CA TYR A 104 -10.33 2.12 -11.75
C TYR A 104 -11.20 1.93 -10.52
N ASN A 105 -10.84 0.96 -9.69
CA ASN A 105 -11.34 0.79 -8.33
C ASN A 105 -10.20 0.32 -7.42
N ALA A 106 -10.31 0.61 -6.14
CA ALA A 106 -9.38 0.17 -5.08
C ALA A 106 -7.89 0.49 -5.35
N MET A 107 -7.57 1.38 -6.30
CA MET A 107 -6.22 1.82 -6.64
C MET A 107 -5.94 3.21 -6.08
N THR A 108 -6.09 3.37 -4.76
CA THR A 108 -5.75 4.63 -4.10
C THR A 108 -4.31 4.63 -3.64
N THR A 109 -3.57 5.63 -4.11
CA THR A 109 -2.22 5.95 -3.63
C THR A 109 -2.21 6.18 -2.12
N MET A 110 -1.02 6.11 -1.50
CA MET A 110 -0.83 6.47 -0.08
C MET A 110 -1.27 7.90 0.27
N LEU A 111 -1.36 8.79 -0.72
CA LEU A 111 -1.80 10.17 -0.49
C LEU A 111 -3.25 10.22 0.00
N TYR A 112 -4.12 9.30 -0.44
CA TYR A 112 -5.52 9.32 -0.03
C TYR A 112 -5.72 9.04 1.47
N PRO A 113 -5.21 7.93 2.06
CA PRO A 113 -5.22 7.74 3.50
C PRO A 113 -4.59 8.90 4.28
N PHE A 114 -3.49 9.46 3.77
CA PHE A 114 -2.78 10.55 4.44
C PHE A 114 -3.59 11.86 4.44
N LEU A 115 -4.22 12.20 3.31
CA LEU A 115 -5.14 13.33 3.21
C LEU A 115 -6.35 13.14 4.12
N ARG A 116 -6.89 11.92 4.19
CA ARG A 116 -7.99 11.56 5.08
C ARG A 116 -7.64 11.70 6.56
N ASP A 117 -6.37 11.62 6.94
CA ASP A 117 -5.96 11.79 8.35
C ASP A 117 -5.99 13.26 8.80
N MET A 118 -5.16 14.12 8.19
CA MET A 118 -4.98 15.52 8.61
C MET A 118 -4.84 16.48 7.41
N GLY A 119 -5.43 16.14 6.27
CA GLY A 119 -5.28 16.89 5.03
C GLY A 119 -3.82 16.94 4.58
N TYR A 120 -3.36 18.09 4.10
CA TYR A 120 -1.99 18.26 3.63
C TYR A 120 -0.92 17.99 4.71
N LEU A 121 -1.23 18.23 5.98
CA LEU A 121 -0.33 17.86 7.08
C LEU A 121 -0.17 16.34 7.20
N GLY A 122 -1.23 15.59 6.89
CA GLY A 122 -1.18 14.14 6.87
C GLY A 122 -0.23 13.61 5.79
N ILE A 123 -0.16 14.25 4.62
CA ILE A 123 0.84 13.91 3.59
C ILE A 123 2.26 14.09 4.15
N LEU A 124 2.52 15.23 4.81
CA LEU A 124 3.83 15.52 5.38
C LEU A 124 4.21 14.51 6.47
N PHE A 125 3.31 14.24 7.43
CA PHE A 125 3.57 13.28 8.49
C PHE A 125 3.65 11.83 7.99
N GLY A 126 2.77 11.43 7.08
CA GLY A 126 2.75 10.08 6.52
C GLY A 126 4.00 9.76 5.71
N THR A 127 4.43 10.69 4.84
CA THR A 127 5.68 10.54 4.07
C THR A 127 6.92 10.57 4.97
N ALA A 128 6.95 11.44 5.97
CA ALA A 128 8.03 11.48 6.96
C ALA A 128 8.12 10.17 7.76
N PHE A 129 6.97 9.62 8.20
CA PHE A 129 6.89 8.33 8.87
C PHE A 129 7.41 7.19 7.98
N LEU A 130 6.94 7.09 6.74
CA LEU A 130 7.35 6.03 5.83
C LEU A 130 8.84 6.10 5.50
N SER A 131 9.36 7.31 5.24
CA SER A 131 10.78 7.55 5.03
C SER A 131 11.60 7.15 6.26
N TRP A 132 11.19 7.57 7.45
CA TRP A 132 11.83 7.18 8.70
C TRP A 132 11.82 5.65 8.88
N PHE A 133 10.71 4.98 8.60
CA PHE A 133 10.58 3.55 8.81
C PHE A 133 11.50 2.74 7.88
N VAL A 134 11.58 3.13 6.61
CA VAL A 134 12.51 2.54 5.63
C VAL A 134 13.96 2.80 6.07
N SER A 135 14.34 4.05 6.34
CA SER A 135 15.70 4.39 6.75
C SER A 135 16.12 3.75 8.08
N PHE A 136 15.18 3.58 9.01
CA PHE A 136 15.41 2.83 10.26
C PHE A 136 15.78 1.37 9.95
N SER A 137 15.02 0.71 9.08
CA SER A 137 15.28 -0.69 8.72
C SER A 137 16.64 -0.86 8.02
N GLU A 138 17.00 0.06 7.12
CA GLU A 138 18.30 0.07 6.43
C GLU A 138 19.47 0.27 7.40
N LYS A 139 19.34 1.24 8.32
CA LYS A 139 20.37 1.54 9.33
C LYS A 139 20.57 0.35 10.27
N MET A 140 19.49 -0.29 10.68
CA MET A 140 19.55 -1.49 11.52
C MET A 140 20.19 -2.66 10.78
N LEU A 141 19.79 -2.92 9.53
CA LEU A 141 20.43 -3.92 8.67
C LEU A 141 21.94 -3.68 8.54
N SER A 142 22.34 -2.43 8.31
CA SER A 142 23.76 -2.07 8.17
C SER A 142 24.55 -2.31 9.45
N LYS A 143 23.95 -2.06 10.62
CA LYS A 143 24.57 -2.21 11.93
C LYS A 143 24.65 -3.67 12.40
N THR A 144 23.57 -4.44 12.24
CA THR A 144 23.45 -5.77 12.84
C THR A 144 23.73 -6.90 11.86
N LYS A 145 23.56 -6.65 10.55
CA LYS A 145 23.68 -7.66 9.49
C LYS A 145 22.80 -8.89 9.76
N GLU A 146 21.64 -8.70 10.38
CA GLU A 146 20.72 -9.79 10.67
C GLU A 146 19.71 -9.94 9.55
N ILE A 147 19.41 -11.20 9.18
CA ILE A 147 18.44 -11.52 8.12
C ILE A 147 17.05 -10.91 8.38
N ARG A 148 16.63 -10.73 9.63
CA ARG A 148 15.34 -10.08 9.95
C ARG A 148 15.24 -8.65 9.41
N PHE A 149 16.30 -7.86 9.53
CA PHE A 149 16.29 -6.48 9.05
C PHE A 149 16.45 -6.42 7.53
N LEU A 150 17.05 -7.44 6.92
CA LEU A 150 17.05 -7.60 5.46
C LEU A 150 15.63 -7.85 4.96
N CYS A 151 14.91 -8.80 5.57
CA CYS A 151 13.52 -9.07 5.24
C CYS A 151 12.64 -7.82 5.45
N LEU A 152 12.81 -7.11 6.57
CA LEU A 152 12.06 -5.89 6.85
C LEU A 152 12.36 -4.80 5.80
N TYR A 153 13.63 -4.59 5.47
CA TYR A 153 14.03 -3.59 4.48
C TYR A 153 13.45 -3.90 3.09
N VAL A 154 13.58 -5.14 2.61
CA VAL A 154 13.01 -5.57 1.33
C VAL A 154 11.48 -5.41 1.31
N TYR A 155 10.82 -5.77 2.42
CA TYR A 155 9.38 -5.64 2.57
C TYR A 155 8.93 -4.17 2.54
N LEU A 156 9.61 -3.28 3.27
CA LEU A 156 9.29 -1.85 3.29
C LEU A 156 9.64 -1.15 1.97
N ALA A 157 10.72 -1.56 1.30
CA ALA A 157 11.07 -1.05 -0.02
C ALA A 157 9.99 -1.42 -1.05
N PHE A 158 9.50 -2.66 -1.02
CA PHE A 158 8.37 -3.07 -1.86
C PHE A 158 7.13 -2.20 -1.61
N PHE A 159 6.76 -1.97 -0.34
CA PHE A 159 5.65 -1.09 -0.01
C PHE A 159 5.83 0.35 -0.45
N LEU A 160 7.04 0.90 -0.38
CA LEU A 160 7.30 2.24 -0.86
C LEU A 160 6.95 2.38 -2.35
N PHE A 161 7.33 1.39 -3.17
CA PHE A 161 6.98 1.38 -4.59
C PHE A 161 5.49 1.11 -4.83
N ASP A 162 4.91 0.14 -4.11
CA ASP A 162 3.49 -0.21 -4.26
C ASP A 162 2.57 0.93 -3.79
N SER A 163 3.02 1.77 -2.85
CA SER A 163 2.29 2.93 -2.31
C SER A 163 1.90 3.98 -3.35
N VAL A 164 2.51 3.95 -4.54
CA VAL A 164 2.08 4.75 -5.69
C VAL A 164 0.68 4.33 -6.16
N MET A 165 0.29 3.07 -5.97
CA MET A 165 -0.99 2.51 -6.43
C MET A 165 -1.87 2.00 -5.28
N SER A 166 -1.26 1.50 -4.21
CA SER A 166 -1.95 0.95 -3.05
C SER A 166 -1.12 1.06 -1.78
N TYR A 167 -1.69 1.65 -0.73
CA TYR A 167 -1.02 1.76 0.57
C TYR A 167 -1.27 0.54 1.45
N GLN A 168 -0.38 -0.45 1.36
CA GLN A 168 -0.52 -1.73 2.04
C GLN A 168 -0.44 -1.65 3.57
N LEU A 169 0.25 -0.64 4.12
CA LEU A 169 0.30 -0.40 5.57
C LEU A 169 -1.04 0.08 6.14
N LEU A 170 -2.09 0.22 5.32
CA LEU A 170 -3.46 0.38 5.77
C LEU A 170 -4.05 -0.93 6.32
N LEU A 171 -3.62 -2.08 5.79
CA LEU A 171 -4.28 -3.37 6.02
C LEU A 171 -3.80 -4.04 7.33
N PRO A 172 -4.69 -4.72 8.08
CA PRO A 172 -4.31 -5.54 9.23
C PRO A 172 -3.27 -6.62 8.91
N SER A 173 -3.33 -7.17 7.69
CA SER A 173 -2.41 -8.21 7.21
C SER A 173 -0.95 -7.74 7.28
N SER A 174 -0.68 -6.48 6.95
CA SER A 174 0.67 -5.90 7.04
C SER A 174 1.18 -5.86 8.47
N GLY A 175 0.30 -5.56 9.44
CA GLY A 175 0.64 -5.61 10.86
C GLY A 175 0.97 -7.02 11.32
N ILE A 176 0.17 -8.02 10.91
CA ILE A 176 0.44 -9.42 11.20
C ILE A 176 1.78 -9.83 10.59
N THR A 177 2.04 -9.48 9.33
CA THR A 177 3.32 -9.78 8.67
C THR A 177 4.51 -9.21 9.44
N LEU A 178 4.43 -7.96 9.89
CA LEU A 178 5.48 -7.35 10.71
C LEU A 178 5.68 -8.11 12.04
N VAL A 179 4.59 -8.44 12.75
CA VAL A 179 4.67 -9.23 13.99
C VAL A 179 5.33 -10.59 13.76
N LEU A 180 4.86 -11.33 12.75
CA LEU A 180 5.40 -12.64 12.41
C LEU A 180 6.87 -12.57 11.98
N LEU A 181 7.26 -11.54 11.24
CA LEU A 181 8.65 -11.30 10.85
C LEU A 181 9.55 -11.22 12.10
N PHE A 182 9.15 -10.46 13.11
CA PHE A 182 9.95 -10.31 14.33
C PHE A 182 9.92 -11.53 15.26
N LEU A 183 8.81 -12.27 15.28
CA LEU A 183 8.67 -13.49 16.10
C LEU A 183 9.42 -14.69 15.51
N PHE A 184 9.34 -14.90 14.20
CA PHE A 184 9.82 -16.14 13.56
C PHE A 184 11.18 -16.01 12.89
N ILE A 185 11.60 -14.83 12.44
CA ILE A 185 12.90 -14.67 11.79
C ILE A 185 13.99 -14.46 12.84
N ASN A 186 14.75 -15.53 13.11
CA ASN A 186 15.83 -15.51 14.07
C ASN A 186 16.98 -14.60 13.60
N SER A 187 17.47 -13.74 14.49
CA SER A 187 18.51 -12.75 14.21
C SER A 187 19.89 -13.38 13.90
N LYS A 188 20.12 -14.63 14.33
CA LYS A 188 21.41 -15.33 14.22
C LYS A 188 21.80 -15.83 12.82
N GLY A 189 20.93 -15.69 11.82
CA GLY A 189 21.28 -15.97 10.42
C GLY A 189 22.10 -14.82 9.84
N HIS A 190 23.43 -14.94 9.81
CA HIS A 190 24.25 -14.00 9.04
C HIS A 190 24.03 -14.23 7.54
N PRO A 191 23.70 -13.20 6.76
CA PRO A 191 23.45 -13.32 5.32
C PRO A 191 24.70 -13.78 4.56
N ASP A 192 25.90 -13.57 5.12
CA ASP A 192 27.18 -14.00 4.52
C ASP A 192 27.43 -15.52 4.62
N LYS A 193 26.50 -16.28 5.23
CA LYS A 193 26.60 -17.75 5.39
C LYS A 193 25.50 -18.53 4.66
N ILE A 194 24.75 -17.87 3.76
CA ILE A 194 23.73 -18.50 2.90
C ILE A 194 24.22 -18.50 1.46
#